data_AF-A0A3T0D2H8-F1
#
_entry.id   AF-A0A3T0D2H8-F1
#
_cell.length_a   1.000
_cell.length_b   1.000
_cell.length_c   1.000
_cell.angle_alpha   90.00
_cell.angle_beta   90.00
_cell.angle_gamma   90.00
#
_symmetry.space_group_name_H-M   'P 1'
#
loop_
_entity.id
_entity.type
_entity.pdbx_description
1 polymer ?
#
loop_
_entity_poly.entity_id
_entity_poly.type
_entity_poly.pdbx_seq_one_letter_code
_entity_poly.pdbx_strand_id
1 'polypeptide(L)'
;MIYRADFLISSSSSKLISPVIFGAIADKVFELTEEKQAKELVFDMAQNVLISDALPSEEEEDDFIRYFYVPRIIPPYEDDQNSLSLRERRELARKNKKLAKSVSLVEIDNSGILKEADPSKVKDPVDFYRIGIQVNRKSAASEVGIFFYHQEFRFSKKQCYSIYIQCKKPSLVNKIEECFKVIELTGFGPDVSIGKGKISFLRHNQRILCRDEVTEQFFDSEPDVEKEYVNIASTILFDKAVSACQFKSYQTFRYDSKGYGVFKPPYFCAERSSVVVPKGKDLSFLIEYKGRFIYTCIFPLRLIQIGGEKI
;
A
#
# COMPACT_ATOMS: atom_id res chain seq x y z
N MET A 1 5.62 14.64 -10.23
CA MET A 1 4.75 13.80 -11.08
C MET A 1 4.33 12.56 -10.32
N ILE A 2 3.01 12.40 -10.19
CA ILE A 2 2.38 11.18 -9.71
C ILE A 2 1.71 10.49 -10.90
N TYR A 3 1.94 9.19 -11.00
CA TYR A 3 1.28 8.30 -11.93
C TYR A 3 0.38 7.33 -11.17
N ARG A 4 -0.65 6.83 -11.83
CA ARG A 4 -1.59 5.87 -11.28
C ARG A 4 -1.75 4.69 -12.22
N ALA A 5 -1.80 3.49 -11.67
CA ALA A 5 -2.22 2.28 -12.37
C ALA A 5 -3.46 1.71 -11.69
N ASP A 6 -4.56 1.65 -12.44
CA ASP A 6 -5.86 1.17 -11.96
C ASP A 6 -6.06 -0.28 -12.36
N PHE A 7 -6.63 -1.09 -11.47
CA PHE A 7 -6.75 -2.51 -11.70
C PHE A 7 -7.84 -3.20 -10.91
N LEU A 8 -8.24 -4.35 -11.43
CA LEU A 8 -9.08 -5.33 -10.77
C LEU A 8 -8.23 -6.54 -10.39
N ILE A 9 -8.49 -7.09 -9.21
CA ILE A 9 -7.91 -8.34 -8.71
C ILE A 9 -9.02 -9.12 -7.99
N SER A 10 -8.94 -10.45 -8.03
CA SER A 10 -9.92 -11.31 -7.37
C SER A 10 -9.38 -11.97 -6.09
N SER A 11 -8.10 -12.35 -6.11
CA SER A 11 -7.43 -12.96 -4.97
C SER A 11 -5.93 -12.75 -5.02
N SER A 12 -5.27 -12.81 -3.87
CA SER A 12 -3.80 -12.80 -3.76
C SER A 12 -3.35 -13.63 -2.55
N SER A 13 -2.15 -14.24 -2.62
CA SER A 13 -1.50 -14.87 -1.46
C SER A 13 -0.71 -13.88 -0.59
N SER A 14 -0.62 -12.62 -1.00
CA SER A 14 0.12 -11.56 -0.31
C SER A 14 -0.70 -10.27 -0.25
N LYS A 15 -0.52 -9.49 0.82
CA LYS A 15 -1.02 -8.12 0.84
C LYS A 15 -0.36 -7.30 -0.27
N LEU A 16 -1.12 -6.46 -0.95
CA LEU A 16 -0.64 -5.55 -2.00
C LEU A 16 -0.06 -4.28 -1.37
N ILE A 17 0.99 -4.44 -0.58
CA ILE A 17 1.70 -3.32 0.07
C ILE A 17 2.88 -2.87 -0.77
N SER A 18 3.31 -1.62 -0.59
CA SER A 18 4.38 -0.96 -1.34
C SER A 18 5.67 -1.81 -1.48
N PRO A 19 6.25 -2.40 -0.42
CA PRO A 19 7.40 -3.31 -0.54
C PRO A 19 7.19 -4.50 -1.47
N VAL A 20 5.97 -5.05 -1.50
CA VAL A 20 5.62 -6.21 -2.34
C VAL A 20 5.41 -5.78 -3.78
N ILE A 21 4.78 -4.63 -4.01
CA ILE A 21 4.57 -4.06 -5.34
C ILE A 21 5.92 -3.76 -6.00
N PHE A 22 6.80 -3.08 -5.27
CA PHE A 22 8.16 -2.86 -5.76
C PHE A 22 8.91 -4.18 -5.99
N GLY A 23 8.78 -5.15 -5.08
CA GLY A 23 9.37 -6.47 -5.24
C GLY A 23 8.93 -7.17 -6.54
N ALA A 24 7.64 -7.13 -6.87
CA ALA A 24 7.13 -7.68 -8.12
C ALA A 24 7.67 -6.95 -9.35
N ILE A 25 7.79 -5.62 -9.31
CA ILE A 25 8.41 -4.83 -10.38
C ILE A 25 9.89 -5.22 -10.54
N ALA A 26 10.63 -5.28 -9.44
CA ALA A 26 12.06 -5.63 -9.46
C ALA A 26 12.29 -7.04 -10.02
N ASP A 27 11.47 -8.02 -9.62
CA ASP A 27 11.54 -9.38 -10.18
C ASP A 27 11.36 -9.37 -11.70
N LYS A 28 10.44 -8.55 -12.24
CA LYS A 28 10.27 -8.40 -13.70
C LYS A 28 11.42 -7.67 -14.37
N VAL A 29 12.04 -6.71 -13.71
CA VAL A 29 13.28 -6.11 -14.21
C VAL A 29 14.37 -7.17 -14.39
N PHE A 30 14.55 -8.07 -13.41
CA PHE A 30 15.52 -9.18 -13.51
C PHE A 30 15.14 -10.24 -14.57
N GLU A 31 13.85 -10.44 -14.85
CA GLU A 31 13.41 -11.33 -15.93
C GLU A 31 13.65 -10.72 -17.33
N LEU A 32 13.56 -9.39 -17.45
CA LEU A 32 13.60 -8.69 -18.74
C LEU A 32 14.98 -8.16 -19.13
N THR A 33 15.95 -8.13 -18.20
CA THR A 33 17.26 -7.52 -18.41
C THR A 33 18.38 -8.35 -17.80
N GLU A 34 19.61 -8.15 -18.27
CA GLU A 34 20.79 -8.82 -17.71
C GLU A 34 21.02 -8.41 -16.25
N GLU A 35 21.50 -9.34 -15.41
CA GLU A 35 21.58 -9.18 -13.96
C GLU A 35 22.28 -7.88 -13.51
N LYS A 36 23.37 -7.50 -14.16
CA LYS A 36 24.11 -6.26 -13.82
C LYS A 36 23.26 -5.01 -14.09
N GLN A 37 22.63 -4.95 -15.27
CA GLN A 37 21.77 -3.83 -15.66
C GLN A 37 20.49 -3.79 -14.81
N ALA A 38 19.95 -4.96 -14.46
CA ALA A 38 18.80 -5.09 -13.57
C ALA A 38 19.10 -4.48 -12.20
N LYS A 39 20.26 -4.78 -11.60
CA LYS A 39 20.69 -4.21 -10.31
C LYS A 39 20.78 -2.69 -10.37
N GLU A 40 21.42 -2.15 -11.42
CA GLU A 40 21.54 -0.71 -11.62
C GLU A 40 20.17 -0.04 -11.78
N LEU A 41 19.27 -0.64 -12.57
CA LEU A 41 17.93 -0.11 -12.79
C LEU A 41 17.06 -0.18 -11.53
N VAL A 42 17.11 -1.28 -10.77
CA VAL A 42 16.36 -1.40 -9.50
C VAL A 42 16.86 -0.37 -8.48
N PHE A 43 18.16 -0.11 -8.43
CA PHE A 43 18.72 0.94 -7.59
C PHE A 43 18.25 2.34 -8.03
N ASP A 44 18.31 2.65 -9.33
CA ASP A 44 17.83 3.92 -9.90
C ASP A 44 16.33 4.12 -9.64
N MET A 45 15.52 3.06 -9.79
CA MET A 45 14.10 3.06 -9.43
C MET A 45 13.89 3.37 -7.95
N ALA A 46 14.60 2.67 -7.06
CA ALA A 46 14.46 2.88 -5.63
C ALA A 46 14.81 4.31 -5.19
N GLN A 47 15.75 5.00 -5.85
CA GLN A 47 16.09 6.38 -5.51
C GLN A 47 15.11 7.43 -6.04
N ASN A 48 14.39 7.10 -7.12
CA ASN A 48 13.59 8.06 -7.87
C ASN A 48 12.08 7.84 -7.78
N VAL A 49 11.65 6.78 -7.09
CA VAL A 49 10.25 6.36 -7.05
C VAL A 49 9.74 6.14 -5.63
N LEU A 50 8.55 6.70 -5.35
CA LEU A 50 7.72 6.31 -4.19
C LEU A 50 6.52 5.53 -4.71
N ILE A 51 6.25 4.35 -4.14
CA ILE A 51 5.13 3.49 -4.54
C ILE A 51 4.17 3.36 -3.36
N SER A 52 2.87 3.59 -3.58
CA SER A 52 1.85 3.40 -2.54
C SER A 52 1.53 1.92 -2.31
N ASP A 53 0.78 1.63 -1.25
CA ASP A 53 0.01 0.39 -1.21
C ASP A 53 -1.07 0.42 -2.30
N ALA A 54 -1.68 -0.72 -2.61
CA ALA A 54 -2.91 -0.73 -3.38
C ALA A 54 -4.03 -0.07 -2.58
N LEU A 55 -4.59 1.00 -3.12
CA LEU A 55 -5.65 1.79 -2.49
C LEU A 55 -6.95 1.63 -3.27
N PRO A 56 -8.11 1.67 -2.60
CA PRO A 56 -9.38 1.56 -3.27
C PRO A 56 -9.64 2.77 -4.17
N SER A 57 -10.33 2.51 -5.28
CA SER A 57 -10.79 3.51 -6.22
C SER A 57 -12.10 3.06 -6.88
N GLU A 58 -12.77 4.00 -7.53
CA GLU A 58 -14.01 3.76 -8.26
C GLU A 58 -13.93 4.47 -9.61
N GLU A 59 -14.25 3.71 -10.66
CA GLU A 59 -14.34 4.22 -12.02
C GLU A 59 -15.81 4.50 -12.31
N GLU A 60 -16.14 5.74 -12.62
CA GLU A 60 -17.43 6.18 -13.14
C GLU A 60 -17.28 6.57 -14.62
N GLU A 61 -18.38 6.76 -15.35
CA GLU A 61 -18.35 6.96 -16.82
C GLU A 61 -17.45 8.12 -17.26
N ASP A 62 -17.43 9.23 -16.50
CA ASP A 62 -16.60 10.43 -16.74
C ASP A 62 -15.79 10.87 -15.50
N ASP A 63 -15.85 10.11 -14.39
CA ASP A 63 -15.18 10.46 -13.15
C ASP A 63 -14.34 9.29 -12.61
N PHE A 64 -13.34 9.61 -11.79
CA PHE A 64 -12.54 8.63 -11.09
C PHE A 64 -12.40 9.05 -9.64
N ILE A 65 -12.98 8.28 -8.74
CA ILE A 65 -12.95 8.58 -7.31
C ILE A 65 -11.79 7.84 -6.66
N ARG A 66 -10.95 8.59 -5.96
CA ARG A 66 -9.76 8.10 -5.27
C ARG A 66 -10.04 8.02 -3.79
N TYR A 67 -9.93 6.84 -3.19
CA TYR A 67 -10.19 6.68 -1.77
C TYR A 67 -8.89 6.53 -0.99
N PHE A 68 -8.78 7.27 0.10
CA PHE A 68 -7.64 7.21 1.01
C PHE A 68 -8.11 6.96 2.43
N TYR A 69 -7.31 6.16 3.14
CA TYR A 69 -7.48 5.91 4.55
C TYR A 69 -6.74 6.98 5.34
N VAL A 70 -7.47 7.69 6.19
CA VAL A 70 -6.92 8.75 7.05
C VAL A 70 -7.21 8.39 8.50
N PRO A 71 -6.24 8.46 9.41
CA PRO A 71 -6.50 8.17 10.81
C PRO A 71 -7.44 9.22 11.38
N ARG A 72 -8.47 8.81 12.12
CA ARG A 72 -9.30 9.78 12.85
C ARG A 72 -8.45 10.45 13.91
N ILE A 73 -8.22 11.76 13.75
CA ILE A 73 -7.57 12.58 14.77
C ILE A 73 -8.53 12.66 15.94
N ILE A 74 -8.16 12.03 17.05
CA ILE A 74 -8.87 12.23 18.31
C ILE A 74 -8.43 13.61 18.81
N PRO A 75 -9.36 14.56 19.03
CA PRO A 75 -8.99 15.84 19.61
C PRO A 75 -8.21 15.61 20.93
N PRO A 76 -7.20 16.44 21.21
CA PRO A 76 -6.41 16.30 22.43
C PRO A 76 -7.33 16.23 23.66
N TYR A 77 -6.92 15.46 24.66
CA TYR A 77 -7.62 15.37 25.93
C TYR A 77 -7.75 16.79 26.52
N GLU A 78 -8.93 17.38 26.47
CA GLU A 78 -9.18 18.64 27.16
C GLU A 78 -9.08 18.42 28.68
N ASP A 79 -8.47 19.39 29.37
CA ASP A 79 -8.26 19.41 30.83
C ASP A 79 -9.56 19.31 31.66
N ASP A 80 -10.72 19.43 31.00
CA ASP A 80 -12.03 19.45 31.63
C ASP A 80 -12.51 18.06 32.12
N GLN A 81 -11.78 16.97 31.84
CA GLN A 81 -12.11 15.62 32.34
C GLN A 81 -11.93 15.46 33.86
N ASN A 82 -11.27 16.41 34.53
CA ASN A 82 -11.17 16.38 35.99
C ASN A 82 -12.52 16.52 36.69
N SER A 83 -13.52 17.10 36.00
CA SER A 83 -14.91 17.20 36.48
C SER A 83 -15.75 15.92 36.27
N LEU A 84 -15.29 14.99 35.42
CA LEU A 84 -16.03 13.77 35.08
C LEU A 84 -15.94 12.71 36.17
N SER A 85 -17.06 12.04 36.44
CA SER A 85 -17.11 10.87 37.31
C SER A 85 -16.29 9.69 36.74
N LEU A 86 -15.92 8.75 37.62
CA LEU A 86 -15.13 7.56 37.25
C LEU A 86 -15.82 6.69 36.19
N ARG A 87 -17.16 6.71 36.14
CA ARG A 87 -17.96 6.00 35.12
C ARG A 87 -17.86 6.69 33.76
N GLU A 88 -18.03 8.01 33.71
CA GLU A 88 -17.96 8.81 32.48
C GLU A 88 -16.55 8.75 31.87
N ARG A 89 -15.50 8.80 32.70
CA ARG A 89 -14.12 8.59 32.25
C ARG A 89 -13.93 7.23 31.59
N ARG A 90 -14.54 6.16 32.12
CA ARG A 90 -14.46 4.81 31.54
C ARG A 90 -15.26 4.69 30.23
N GLU A 91 -16.43 5.32 30.16
CA GLU A 91 -17.25 5.34 28.94
C GLU A 91 -16.55 6.15 27.82
N LEU A 92 -15.98 7.30 28.16
CA LEU A 92 -15.19 8.13 27.25
C LEU A 92 -13.92 7.40 26.79
N ALA A 93 -13.19 6.75 27.70
CA ALA A 93 -12.02 5.95 27.34
C ALA A 93 -12.37 4.78 26.41
N ARG A 94 -13.53 4.13 26.59
CA ARG A 94 -14.01 3.08 25.67
C ARG A 94 -14.39 3.65 24.31
N LYS A 95 -15.08 4.80 24.28
CA LYS A 95 -15.44 5.51 23.04
C LYS A 95 -14.18 5.95 22.29
N ASN A 96 -13.22 6.55 22.98
CA ASN A 96 -11.94 6.98 22.42
C ASN A 96 -11.10 5.79 21.97
N LYS A 97 -11.09 4.66 22.70
CA LYS A 97 -10.43 3.43 22.26
C LYS A 97 -11.06 2.84 20.99
N LYS A 98 -12.37 2.99 20.81
CA LYS A 98 -13.08 2.58 19.59
C LYS A 98 -12.77 3.53 18.43
N LEU A 99 -12.72 4.84 18.69
CA LEU A 99 -12.35 5.89 17.72
C LEU A 99 -10.87 5.84 17.31
N ALA A 100 -9.96 5.51 18.24
CA ALA A 100 -8.52 5.37 17.98
C ALA A 100 -8.22 4.21 17.03
N LYS A 101 -9.12 3.22 16.98
CA LYS A 101 -9.03 2.10 16.06
C LYS A 101 -9.75 2.35 14.74
N SER A 102 -10.53 3.43 14.63
CA SER A 102 -11.26 3.74 13.41
C SER A 102 -10.43 4.62 12.50
N VAL A 103 -10.30 4.16 11.27
CA VAL A 103 -9.75 4.90 10.14
C VAL A 103 -10.94 5.56 9.44
N SER A 104 -10.83 6.85 9.14
CA SER A 104 -11.78 7.54 8.25
C SER A 104 -11.41 7.27 6.80
N LEU A 105 -12.44 7.23 5.96
CA LEU A 105 -12.27 7.20 4.51
C LEU A 105 -12.45 8.62 3.99
N VAL A 106 -11.53 9.08 3.16
CA VAL A 106 -11.69 10.32 2.39
C VAL A 106 -11.68 10.00 0.91
N GLU A 107 -12.44 10.77 0.14
CA GLU A 107 -12.47 10.67 -1.32
C GLU A 107 -11.95 11.98 -1.95
N ILE A 108 -11.27 11.82 -3.09
CA ILE A 108 -10.91 12.90 -4.00
C ILE A 108 -11.49 12.58 -5.38
N ASP A 109 -12.41 13.41 -5.85
CA ASP A 109 -13.00 13.33 -7.18
C ASP A 109 -12.09 14.00 -8.24
N ASN A 110 -12.43 13.90 -9.54
CA ASN A 110 -11.62 14.50 -10.60
C ASN A 110 -11.54 16.05 -10.52
N SER A 111 -12.39 16.71 -9.75
CA SER A 111 -12.29 18.16 -9.52
C SER A 111 -11.21 18.54 -8.51
N GLY A 112 -10.63 17.56 -7.80
CA GLY A 112 -9.62 17.79 -6.77
C GLY A 112 -10.20 18.12 -5.40
N ILE A 113 -11.50 17.93 -5.19
CA ILE A 113 -12.14 18.22 -3.91
C ILE A 113 -11.97 17.02 -2.97
N LEU A 114 -11.33 17.27 -1.82
CA LEU A 114 -11.19 16.32 -0.73
C LEU A 114 -12.40 16.38 0.21
N LYS A 115 -13.07 15.26 0.44
CA LYS A 115 -14.23 15.14 1.36
C LYS A 115 -14.24 13.81 2.10
N GLU A 116 -14.95 13.74 3.23
CA GLU A 116 -15.17 12.46 3.93
C GLU A 116 -16.10 11.57 3.09
N ALA A 117 -15.73 10.30 2.94
CA ALA A 117 -16.47 9.30 2.17
C ALA A 117 -17.20 8.34 3.10
N ASP A 118 -18.32 7.79 2.64
CA ASP A 118 -18.98 6.69 3.34
C ASP A 118 -18.10 5.42 3.24
N PRO A 119 -17.64 4.84 4.37
CA PRO A 119 -16.86 3.62 4.36
C PRO A 119 -17.55 2.44 3.65
N SER A 120 -18.88 2.45 3.52
CA SER A 120 -19.63 1.39 2.82
C SER A 120 -19.33 1.30 1.31
N LYS A 121 -18.80 2.38 0.71
CA LYS A 121 -18.39 2.42 -0.70
C LYS A 121 -17.19 1.51 -0.98
N VAL A 122 -16.33 1.31 0.02
CA VAL A 122 -15.10 0.53 -0.13
C VAL A 122 -15.27 -0.86 0.50
N LYS A 123 -14.88 -1.89 -0.25
CA LYS A 123 -14.88 -3.27 0.23
C LYS A 123 -13.46 -3.76 0.46
N ASP A 124 -13.05 -3.75 1.73
CA ASP A 124 -11.75 -4.27 2.14
C ASP A 124 -11.56 -5.76 1.75
N PRO A 125 -10.33 -6.17 1.41
CA PRO A 125 -10.02 -7.56 1.15
C PRO A 125 -10.26 -8.43 2.39
N VAL A 126 -10.91 -9.58 2.20
CA VAL A 126 -11.20 -10.52 3.28
C VAL A 126 -10.10 -11.58 3.34
N ASP A 127 -9.53 -11.78 4.53
CA ASP A 127 -8.60 -12.89 4.78
C ASP A 127 -9.37 -14.22 4.84
N PHE A 128 -8.91 -15.18 4.05
CA PHE A 128 -9.52 -16.49 3.89
C PHE A 128 -8.43 -17.58 3.89
N TYR A 129 -8.67 -18.68 4.60
CA TYR A 129 -7.78 -19.84 4.57
C TYR A 129 -8.38 -20.94 3.70
N ARG A 130 -7.78 -21.16 2.52
CA ARG A 130 -8.14 -22.28 1.65
C ARG A 130 -7.49 -23.56 2.17
N ILE A 131 -8.31 -24.58 2.39
CA ILE A 131 -7.83 -25.93 2.74
C ILE A 131 -7.36 -26.62 1.47
N GLY A 132 -6.13 -27.12 1.49
CA GLY A 132 -5.60 -28.03 0.47
C GLY A 132 -5.30 -29.40 1.06
N ILE A 133 -5.29 -30.40 0.17
CA ILE A 133 -4.95 -31.79 0.47
C ILE A 133 -3.80 -32.24 -0.40
N GLN A 134 -2.92 -33.07 0.14
CA GLN A 134 -1.90 -33.76 -0.65
C GLN A 134 -2.44 -35.13 -1.07
N VAL A 135 -2.41 -35.40 -2.38
CA VAL A 135 -2.84 -36.68 -2.94
C VAL A 135 -1.60 -37.46 -3.37
N ASN A 136 -1.45 -38.67 -2.83
CA ASN A 136 -0.40 -39.57 -3.26
C ASN A 136 -0.74 -40.14 -4.63
N ARG A 137 0.09 -39.84 -5.65
CA ARG A 137 -0.18 -40.26 -7.03
C ARG A 137 -0.14 -41.77 -7.26
N LYS A 138 0.50 -42.54 -6.38
CA LYS A 138 0.56 -44.01 -6.48
C LYS A 138 -0.67 -44.69 -5.89
N SER A 139 -1.16 -44.20 -4.74
CA SER A 139 -2.32 -44.79 -4.06
C SER A 139 -3.64 -44.09 -4.37
N ALA A 140 -3.61 -42.92 -5.02
CA ALA A 140 -4.75 -42.02 -5.23
C ALA A 140 -5.49 -41.61 -3.94
N ALA A 141 -4.94 -41.96 -2.78
CA ALA A 141 -5.46 -41.59 -1.48
C ALA A 141 -4.85 -40.26 -1.06
N SER A 142 -5.67 -39.42 -0.40
CA SER A 142 -5.13 -38.33 0.39
C SER A 142 -4.24 -38.91 1.48
N GLU A 143 -3.05 -38.33 1.68
CA GLU A 143 -2.23 -38.72 2.84
C GLU A 143 -2.98 -38.30 4.11
N VAL A 144 -3.43 -39.28 4.89
CA VAL A 144 -4.21 -39.07 6.11
C VAL A 144 -3.45 -38.11 7.03
N GLY A 145 -4.09 -37.00 7.42
CA GLY A 145 -3.53 -36.03 8.36
C GLY A 145 -2.76 -34.85 7.74
N ILE A 146 -2.64 -34.73 6.41
CA ILE A 146 -1.94 -33.61 5.77
C ILE A 146 -2.95 -32.63 5.14
N PHE A 147 -3.59 -31.83 5.98
CA PHE A 147 -4.27 -30.61 5.55
C PHE A 147 -3.31 -29.44 5.67
N PHE A 148 -3.21 -28.64 4.62
CA PHE A 148 -2.49 -27.37 4.67
C PHE A 148 -3.44 -26.21 4.40
N TYR A 149 -3.29 -25.16 5.20
CA TYR A 149 -4.06 -23.93 5.07
C TYR A 149 -3.26 -22.91 4.27
N HIS A 150 -3.78 -22.53 3.11
CA HIS A 150 -3.24 -21.43 2.32
C HIS A 150 -4.01 -20.16 2.62
N GLN A 151 -3.33 -19.18 3.23
CA GLN A 151 -3.85 -17.83 3.34
C GLN A 151 -4.11 -17.24 1.94
N GLU A 152 -5.22 -16.53 1.81
CA GLU A 152 -5.70 -15.89 0.60
C GLU A 152 -6.44 -14.61 0.98
N PHE A 153 -6.05 -13.48 0.39
CA PHE A 153 -6.82 -12.25 0.43
C PHE A 153 -7.79 -12.26 -0.72
N ARG A 154 -9.10 -12.22 -0.44
CA ARG A 154 -10.15 -12.16 -1.45
C ARG A 154 -10.66 -10.75 -1.62
N PHE A 155 -10.65 -10.30 -2.86
CA PHE A 155 -11.04 -8.95 -3.24
C PHE A 155 -12.44 -8.96 -3.87
N SER A 156 -13.21 -7.91 -3.63
CA SER A 156 -14.50 -7.73 -4.31
C SER A 156 -14.26 -7.59 -5.81
N LYS A 157 -14.98 -8.38 -6.63
CA LYS A 157 -14.88 -8.31 -8.11
C LYS A 157 -15.28 -6.95 -8.70
N LYS A 158 -16.03 -6.15 -7.93
CA LYS A 158 -16.51 -4.82 -8.36
C LYS A 158 -15.64 -3.68 -7.83
N GLN A 159 -14.70 -3.95 -6.92
CA GLN A 159 -13.86 -2.92 -6.33
C GLN A 159 -12.64 -2.69 -7.23
N CYS A 160 -12.48 -1.47 -7.73
CA CYS A 160 -11.24 -1.04 -8.37
C CYS A 160 -10.21 -0.67 -7.30
N TYR A 161 -8.94 -0.85 -7.66
CA TYR A 161 -7.80 -0.44 -6.86
C TYR A 161 -6.83 0.34 -7.72
N SER A 162 -6.08 1.24 -7.09
CA SER A 162 -5.06 2.06 -7.70
C SER A 162 -3.73 1.91 -6.98
N ILE A 163 -2.65 1.82 -7.74
CA ILE A 163 -1.28 2.00 -7.25
C ILE A 163 -0.82 3.38 -7.71
N TYR A 164 -0.41 4.22 -6.76
CA TYR A 164 0.17 5.53 -7.03
C TYR A 164 1.69 5.44 -7.01
N ILE A 165 2.30 6.10 -7.99
CA ILE A 165 3.74 6.07 -8.23
C ILE A 165 4.22 7.50 -8.41
N GLN A 166 4.86 8.06 -7.39
CA GLN A 166 5.60 9.29 -7.56
C GLN A 166 6.91 8.95 -8.29
N CYS A 167 7.23 9.70 -9.33
CA CYS A 167 8.45 9.47 -10.10
C CYS A 167 9.18 10.79 -10.36
N LYS A 168 10.45 10.86 -9.94
CA LYS A 168 11.35 12.00 -10.21
C LYS A 168 11.89 11.99 -11.65
N LYS A 169 11.96 10.81 -12.28
CA LYS A 169 12.58 10.59 -13.59
C LYS A 169 11.60 9.90 -14.56
N PRO A 170 10.94 10.64 -15.48
CA PRO A 170 9.88 10.11 -16.34
C PRO A 170 10.26 8.87 -17.17
N SER A 171 11.53 8.69 -17.54
CA SER A 171 11.96 7.51 -18.30
C SER A 171 11.76 6.19 -17.53
N LEU A 172 11.75 6.22 -16.20
CA LEU A 172 11.48 5.03 -15.37
C LEU A 172 10.03 4.58 -15.45
N VAL A 173 9.09 5.49 -15.74
CA VAL A 173 7.66 5.18 -15.84
C VAL A 173 7.41 4.17 -16.96
N ASN A 174 8.07 4.33 -18.11
CA ASN A 174 7.97 3.38 -19.21
C ASN A 174 8.46 1.98 -18.81
N LYS A 175 9.53 1.90 -18.00
CA LYS A 175 10.05 0.62 -17.49
C LYS A 175 9.12 -0.04 -16.48
N ILE A 176 8.49 0.76 -15.61
CA ILE A 176 7.45 0.24 -14.71
C ILE A 176 6.23 -0.24 -15.50
N GLU A 177 5.82 0.50 -16.54
CA GLU A 177 4.71 0.10 -17.42
C GLU A 177 5.00 -1.21 -18.16
N GLU A 178 6.23 -1.40 -18.67
CA GLU A 178 6.69 -2.68 -19.24
C GLU A 178 6.56 -3.83 -18.22
N CYS A 179 7.00 -3.61 -16.98
CA CYS A 179 6.86 -4.60 -15.92
C CYS A 179 5.38 -4.91 -15.62
N PHE A 180 4.51 -3.90 -15.58
CA PHE A 180 3.07 -4.08 -15.36
C PHE A 180 2.40 -4.87 -16.48
N LYS A 181 2.80 -4.68 -17.75
CA LYS A 181 2.33 -5.52 -18.86
C LYS A 181 2.68 -6.99 -18.65
N VAL A 182 3.88 -7.30 -18.17
CA VAL A 182 4.29 -8.67 -17.86
C VAL A 182 3.57 -9.21 -16.62
N ILE A 183 3.39 -8.39 -15.57
CA ILE A 183 2.65 -8.76 -14.36
C ILE A 183 1.19 -9.06 -14.68
N GLU A 184 0.55 -8.36 -15.60
CA GLU A 184 -0.82 -8.67 -16.04
C GLU A 184 -0.94 -10.10 -16.58
N LEU A 185 0.10 -10.57 -17.29
CA LEU A 185 0.17 -11.92 -17.86
C LEU A 185 0.58 -12.99 -16.83
N THR A 186 1.46 -12.62 -15.90
CA THR A 186 2.14 -13.56 -14.99
C THR A 186 1.65 -13.48 -13.55
N GLY A 187 0.71 -12.60 -13.24
CA GLY A 187 0.17 -12.35 -11.91
C GLY A 187 1.16 -11.72 -10.93
N PHE A 188 0.65 -11.46 -9.73
CA PHE A 188 1.31 -10.74 -8.66
C PHE A 188 1.49 -11.61 -7.41
N GLY A 189 2.72 -11.70 -6.90
CA GLY A 189 3.04 -12.45 -5.69
C GLY A 189 3.16 -13.97 -5.91
N PRO A 190 3.18 -14.77 -4.82
CA PRO A 190 3.31 -16.23 -4.91
C PRO A 190 1.98 -16.89 -5.32
N ASP A 191 2.07 -18.18 -5.68
CA ASP A 191 0.92 -19.05 -6.00
C ASP A 191 0.12 -18.64 -7.24
N VAL A 192 0.73 -17.90 -8.18
CA VAL A 192 0.05 -17.57 -9.45
C VAL A 192 -0.28 -18.82 -10.27
N SER A 193 0.53 -19.87 -10.20
CA SER A 193 0.29 -21.13 -10.90
C SER A 193 -1.04 -21.81 -10.54
N ILE A 194 -1.64 -21.46 -9.38
CA ILE A 194 -2.96 -21.95 -8.96
C ILE A 194 -4.07 -20.89 -9.12
N GLY A 195 -3.80 -19.83 -9.89
CA GLY A 195 -4.75 -18.79 -10.28
C GLY A 195 -4.84 -17.59 -9.34
N LYS A 196 -3.96 -17.48 -8.33
CA LYS A 196 -3.93 -16.31 -7.42
C LYS A 196 -3.14 -15.15 -8.02
N GLY A 197 -3.38 -13.94 -7.54
CA GLY A 197 -2.62 -12.76 -7.94
C GLY A 197 -2.88 -12.30 -9.37
N LYS A 198 -3.88 -12.85 -10.07
CA LYS A 198 -4.23 -12.40 -11.42
C LYS A 198 -4.81 -10.99 -11.34
N ILE A 199 -4.11 -10.05 -11.98
CA ILE A 199 -4.47 -8.64 -12.07
C ILE A 199 -4.95 -8.34 -13.49
N SER A 200 -5.90 -7.42 -13.63
CA SER A 200 -6.31 -6.85 -14.91
C SER A 200 -6.24 -5.33 -14.80
N PHE A 201 -5.32 -4.72 -15.53
CA PHE A 201 -5.13 -3.27 -15.50
C PHE A 201 -6.15 -2.59 -16.41
N LEU A 202 -6.75 -1.52 -15.91
CA LEU A 202 -7.55 -0.61 -16.71
C LEU A 202 -6.61 0.25 -17.54
N ARG A 203 -6.95 0.41 -18.82
CA ARG A 203 -6.11 1.14 -19.78
C ARG A 203 -6.75 2.48 -20.09
N HIS A 204 -6.05 3.56 -19.75
CA HIS A 204 -6.43 4.93 -20.08
C HIS A 204 -5.62 5.40 -21.27
N ASN A 205 -6.25 5.71 -22.40
CA ASN A 205 -5.55 6.05 -23.65
C ASN A 205 -4.48 5.00 -24.05
N GLN A 206 -4.84 3.71 -23.97
CA GLN A 206 -3.98 2.55 -24.25
C GLN A 206 -2.78 2.36 -23.30
N ARG A 207 -2.66 3.17 -22.23
CA ARG A 207 -1.60 3.09 -21.22
C ARG A 207 -2.12 2.49 -19.93
N ILE A 208 -1.28 1.73 -19.24
CA ILE A 208 -1.59 1.26 -17.88
C ILE A 208 -1.33 2.38 -16.86
N LEU A 209 -0.23 3.11 -17.02
CA LEU A 209 0.12 4.23 -16.16
C LEU A 209 -0.36 5.54 -16.80
N CYS A 210 -1.26 6.23 -16.12
CA CYS A 210 -1.67 7.59 -16.45
C CYS A 210 -1.11 8.58 -15.42
N ARG A 211 -0.85 9.82 -15.83
CA ARG A 211 -0.49 10.87 -14.87
C ARG A 211 -1.74 11.25 -14.08
N ASP A 212 -1.61 11.35 -12.76
CA ASP A 212 -2.69 11.74 -11.88
C ASP A 212 -2.42 13.13 -11.29
N GLU A 213 -2.81 14.15 -12.05
CA GLU A 213 -2.62 15.55 -11.67
C GLU A 213 -3.46 15.94 -10.45
N VAL A 214 -4.59 15.25 -10.23
CA VAL A 214 -5.48 15.46 -9.08
C VAL A 214 -4.77 15.07 -7.79
N THR A 215 -4.24 13.84 -7.72
CA THR A 215 -3.48 13.40 -6.54
C THR A 215 -2.16 14.18 -6.39
N GLU A 216 -1.54 14.59 -7.50
CA GLU A 216 -0.30 15.39 -7.48
C GLU A 216 -0.44 16.71 -6.72
N GLN A 217 -1.63 17.33 -6.69
CA GLN A 217 -1.89 18.58 -5.94
C GLN A 217 -1.71 18.41 -4.41
N PHE A 218 -1.85 17.19 -3.91
CA PHE A 218 -1.72 16.86 -2.48
C PHE A 218 -0.31 16.37 -2.12
N PHE A 219 0.60 16.28 -3.09
CA PHE A 219 1.97 15.84 -2.88
C PHE A 219 2.95 17.00 -2.94
N ASP A 220 3.70 17.17 -1.85
CA ASP A 220 4.79 18.15 -1.81
C ASP A 220 6.10 17.46 -2.18
N SER A 221 6.73 17.89 -3.28
CA SER A 221 8.05 17.40 -3.69
C SER A 221 9.14 17.66 -2.65
N GLU A 222 8.93 18.71 -1.86
CA GLU A 222 9.74 19.08 -0.70
C GLU A 222 8.80 19.20 0.50
N PRO A 223 8.58 18.10 1.25
CA PRO A 223 7.66 18.11 2.37
C PRO A 223 8.12 19.11 3.43
N ASP A 224 7.16 19.83 3.97
CA ASP A 224 7.37 20.79 5.05
C ASP A 224 7.57 20.03 6.37
N VAL A 225 8.69 20.28 7.04
CA VAL A 225 9.08 19.59 8.28
C VAL A 225 8.18 19.94 9.47
N GLU A 226 7.31 20.94 9.33
CA GLU A 226 6.34 21.32 10.36
C GLU A 226 4.92 20.77 10.08
N LYS A 227 4.67 20.25 8.87
CA LYS A 227 3.34 19.75 8.47
C LYS A 227 3.20 18.26 8.65
N GLU A 228 1.97 17.86 8.98
CA GLU A 228 1.58 16.47 9.07
C GLU A 228 1.03 15.97 7.74
N TYR A 229 1.46 14.77 7.36
CA TYR A 229 1.07 14.10 6.13
C TYR A 229 0.49 12.73 6.44
N VAL A 230 -0.40 12.26 5.57
CA VAL A 230 -0.83 10.85 5.58
C VAL A 230 0.09 10.06 4.67
N ASN A 231 0.75 9.06 5.22
CA ASN A 231 1.57 8.13 4.47
C ASN A 231 0.69 7.07 3.80
N ILE A 232 0.69 7.01 2.47
CA ILE A 232 -0.12 6.06 1.70
C ILE A 232 0.61 4.76 1.36
N ALA A 233 1.85 4.60 1.83
CA ALA A 233 2.64 3.37 1.69
C ALA A 233 2.83 2.70 3.06
N SER A 234 2.72 1.37 3.12
CA SER A 234 3.19 0.64 4.28
C SER A 234 4.71 0.67 4.32
N THR A 235 5.28 1.24 5.39
CA THR A 235 6.71 1.50 5.52
C THR A 235 7.34 0.53 6.51
N ILE A 236 8.40 -0.17 6.11
CA ILE A 236 9.22 -0.98 7.01
C ILE A 236 9.94 -0.03 7.99
N LEU A 237 9.77 -0.28 9.28
CA LEU A 237 10.41 0.50 10.33
C LEU A 237 11.83 -0.01 10.57
N PHE A 238 12.81 0.84 10.25
CA PHE A 238 14.23 0.62 10.52
C PHE A 238 14.93 1.97 10.67
N ASP A 239 16.19 1.96 11.13
CA ASP A 239 16.89 3.17 11.59
C ASP A 239 16.86 4.34 10.60
N LYS A 240 17.06 4.10 9.29
CA LYS A 240 17.03 5.19 8.31
C LYS A 240 15.62 5.74 8.08
N ALA A 241 14.59 4.89 8.02
CA ALA A 241 13.21 5.36 7.88
C ALA A 241 12.75 6.20 9.08
N VAL A 242 13.07 5.76 10.30
CA VAL A 242 12.74 6.46 11.54
C VAL A 242 13.57 7.74 11.71
N SER A 243 14.79 7.75 11.17
CA SER A 243 15.63 8.95 11.15
C SER A 243 15.13 9.99 10.13
N ALA A 244 14.67 9.54 8.97
CA ALA A 244 14.18 10.41 7.89
C ALA A 244 12.78 11.00 8.17
N CYS A 245 12.04 10.45 9.13
CA CYS A 245 10.66 10.85 9.36
C CYS A 245 10.17 10.57 10.77
N GLN A 246 9.40 11.50 11.34
CA GLN A 246 8.70 11.28 12.60
C GLN A 246 7.32 10.67 12.35
N PHE A 247 7.07 9.48 12.88
CA PHE A 247 5.76 8.84 12.86
C PHE A 247 4.96 9.28 14.10
N LYS A 248 3.91 10.09 13.90
CA LYS A 248 3.07 10.65 14.98
C LYS A 248 1.98 9.68 15.43
N SER A 249 1.32 9.04 14.47
CA SER A 249 0.25 8.08 14.69
C SER A 249 0.32 6.98 13.65
N TYR A 250 0.43 5.72 14.07
CA TYR A 250 0.55 4.60 13.16
C TYR A 250 0.12 3.30 13.84
N GLN A 251 -0.43 2.38 13.05
CA GLN A 251 -0.59 1.00 13.44
C GLN A 251 0.57 0.19 12.87
N THR A 252 1.05 -0.78 13.64
CA THR A 252 2.10 -1.69 13.18
C THR A 252 1.52 -3.05 12.85
N PHE A 253 2.05 -3.66 11.79
CA PHE A 253 1.81 -5.07 11.52
C PHE A 253 3.13 -5.76 11.18
N ARG A 254 3.20 -7.05 11.49
CA ARG A 254 4.32 -7.90 11.07
C ARG A 254 4.07 -8.39 9.65
N TYR A 255 5.08 -8.26 8.79
CA TYR A 255 5.09 -8.81 7.44
C TYR A 255 6.19 -9.87 7.32
N ASP A 256 5.77 -11.12 7.13
CA ASP A 256 6.65 -12.25 6.83
C ASP A 256 6.75 -12.42 5.31
N SER A 257 7.84 -11.93 4.73
CA SER A 257 8.04 -12.01 3.28
C SER A 257 8.28 -13.46 2.84
N LYS A 258 7.51 -13.89 1.83
CA LYS A 258 7.67 -15.19 1.17
C LYS A 258 8.56 -15.00 -0.06
N GLY A 259 9.80 -15.46 0.00
CA GLY A 259 10.75 -15.40 -1.12
C GLY A 259 11.18 -16.78 -1.60
N TYR A 260 11.66 -16.88 -2.83
CA TYR A 260 12.22 -18.12 -3.38
C TYR A 260 13.57 -18.44 -2.72
N GLY A 261 13.64 -19.58 -2.03
CA GLY A 261 14.89 -20.17 -1.51
C GLY A 261 15.57 -19.42 -0.36
N VAL A 262 15.14 -18.20 -0.03
CA VAL A 262 15.67 -17.39 1.07
C VAL A 262 14.52 -16.77 1.85
N PHE A 263 14.42 -17.13 3.13
CA PHE A 263 13.54 -16.45 4.08
C PHE A 263 14.14 -15.10 4.45
N LYS A 264 13.52 -14.03 3.96
CA LYS A 264 13.78 -12.66 4.42
C LYS A 264 13.37 -12.55 5.90
N PRO A 265 14.05 -11.73 6.72
CA PRO A 265 13.64 -11.53 8.10
C PRO A 265 12.21 -10.97 8.18
N PRO A 266 11.49 -11.22 9.28
CA PRO A 266 10.23 -10.56 9.54
C PRO A 266 10.44 -9.05 9.64
N TYR A 267 9.57 -8.27 8.99
CA TYR A 267 9.59 -6.81 9.09
C TYR A 267 8.40 -6.32 9.89
N PHE A 268 8.60 -5.30 10.72
CA PHE A 268 7.50 -4.52 11.28
C PHE A 268 7.25 -3.32 10.38
N CYS A 269 6.04 -3.23 9.85
CA CYS A 269 5.63 -2.13 8.99
C CYS A 269 4.71 -1.19 9.76
N ALA A 270 4.93 0.12 9.66
CA ALA A 270 3.87 1.09 9.87
C ALA A 270 2.91 0.98 8.69
N GLU A 271 1.61 0.78 8.97
CA GLU A 271 0.60 0.67 7.93
C GLU A 271 0.43 1.98 7.17
N ARG A 272 -0.02 1.88 5.91
CA ARG A 272 -0.64 3.01 5.20
C ARG A 272 -1.70 3.66 6.10
N SER A 273 -1.97 4.95 5.92
CA SER A 273 -2.74 5.81 6.85
C SER A 273 -1.99 6.24 8.11
N SER A 274 -0.67 6.03 8.18
CA SER A 274 0.13 6.61 9.27
C SER A 274 0.26 8.13 9.11
N VAL A 275 0.14 8.88 10.21
CA VAL A 275 0.49 10.30 10.25
C VAL A 275 1.99 10.44 10.43
N VAL A 276 2.61 11.16 9.50
CA VAL A 276 4.04 11.30 9.39
C VAL A 276 4.45 12.76 9.20
N VAL A 277 5.61 13.11 9.72
CA VAL A 277 6.27 14.41 9.50
C VAL A 277 7.64 14.12 8.90
N PRO A 278 7.80 14.22 7.57
CA PRO A 278 9.09 14.01 6.91
C PRO A 278 10.12 15.04 7.40
N LYS A 279 11.36 14.61 7.63
CA LYS A 279 12.47 15.49 8.02
C LYS A 279 13.38 15.87 6.84
N GLY A 280 13.08 15.36 5.66
CA GLY A 280 13.88 15.55 4.45
C GLY A 280 13.20 14.93 3.22
N LYS A 281 13.91 15.00 2.07
CA LYS A 281 13.41 14.62 0.74
C LYS A 281 13.65 13.14 0.40
N ASP A 282 14.58 12.49 1.10
CA ASP A 282 14.96 11.10 0.85
C ASP A 282 14.04 10.17 1.65
N LEU A 283 12.92 9.83 1.02
CA LEU A 283 11.84 9.03 1.61
C LEU A 283 11.74 7.63 1.02
N SER A 284 12.75 7.21 0.26
CA SER A 284 12.80 5.89 -0.36
C SER A 284 14.10 5.19 -0.02
N PHE A 285 14.01 3.91 0.29
CA PHE A 285 15.13 3.13 0.78
C PHE A 285 15.16 1.75 0.13
N LEU A 286 16.37 1.33 -0.25
CA LEU A 286 16.67 -0.01 -0.70
C LEU A 286 17.69 -0.63 0.25
N ILE A 287 17.35 -1.79 0.80
CA ILE A 287 18.23 -2.58 1.66
C ILE A 287 18.53 -3.88 0.93
N GLU A 288 19.79 -4.31 0.92
CA GLU A 288 20.16 -5.63 0.43
C GLU A 288 20.31 -6.61 1.59
N TYR A 289 19.64 -7.76 1.51
CA TYR A 289 19.74 -8.85 2.48
C TYR A 289 19.99 -10.16 1.75
N LYS A 290 21.16 -10.76 1.96
CA LYS A 290 21.58 -12.03 1.33
C LYS A 290 21.34 -12.04 -0.20
N GLY A 291 21.74 -10.96 -0.89
CA GLY A 291 21.55 -10.82 -2.34
C GLY A 291 20.12 -10.50 -2.79
N ARG A 292 19.21 -10.19 -1.86
CA ARG A 292 17.82 -9.80 -2.17
C ARG A 292 17.57 -8.36 -1.77
N PHE A 293 16.99 -7.58 -2.67
CA PHE A 293 16.56 -6.23 -2.36
C PHE A 293 15.26 -6.21 -1.54
N ILE A 294 15.19 -5.25 -0.62
CA ILE A 294 14.05 -4.92 0.23
C ILE A 294 13.82 -3.43 0.05
N TYR A 295 12.69 -3.10 -0.55
CA TYR A 295 12.28 -1.73 -0.75
C TYR A 295 11.33 -1.29 0.36
N THR A 296 11.46 -0.04 0.76
CA THR A 296 10.48 0.64 1.60
C THR A 296 10.51 2.13 1.33
N CYS A 297 9.36 2.78 1.39
CA CYS A 297 9.28 4.23 1.25
C CYS A 297 8.26 4.82 2.21
N ILE A 298 8.32 6.14 2.35
CA ILE A 298 7.30 6.99 2.95
C ILE A 298 6.72 7.80 1.79
N PHE A 299 5.42 7.65 1.55
CA PHE A 299 4.71 8.37 0.50
C PHE A 299 3.73 9.35 1.15
N PRO A 300 4.18 10.57 1.49
CA PRO A 300 3.37 11.54 2.23
C PRO A 300 2.41 12.29 1.29
N LEU A 301 1.12 12.35 1.64
CA LEU A 301 0.13 13.22 1.01
C LEU A 301 -0.54 14.14 2.05
N ARG A 302 -0.86 15.37 1.65
CA ARG A 302 -1.58 16.38 2.46
C ARG A 302 -3.08 16.07 2.54
N LEU A 303 -3.43 14.96 3.19
CA LEU A 303 -4.82 14.51 3.32
C LEU A 303 -5.46 14.88 4.67
N ILE A 304 -4.70 15.53 5.56
CA ILE A 304 -5.20 16.00 6.85
C ILE A 304 -5.72 17.43 6.67
N GLN A 305 -7.03 17.62 6.78
CA GLN A 305 -7.62 18.94 6.94
C GLN A 305 -7.45 19.36 8.41
N ILE A 306 -6.55 20.31 8.67
CA ILE A 306 -6.48 20.98 9.97
C ILE A 306 -7.46 22.15 9.90
N GLY A 307 -8.53 22.13 10.70
CA GLY A 307 -9.31 23.34 10.99
C GLY A 307 -10.24 23.87 9.89
N GLY A 308 -10.76 23.03 8.99
CA GLY A 308 -11.86 23.43 8.08
C GLY A 308 -11.46 24.40 6.96
N GLU A 309 -10.16 24.61 6.72
CA GLU A 309 -9.72 25.33 5.52
C GLU A 309 -9.89 24.42 4.30
N LYS A 310 -10.73 24.90 3.36
CA LYS A 310 -10.82 24.34 2.01
C LYS A 310 -9.50 24.60 1.29
N ILE A 311 -9.00 23.59 0.57
CA ILE A 311 -8.02 23.79 -0.51
C ILE A 311 -8.74 24.46 -1.67
#